data_AF-A0A8T0LB68-F1
#
_entry.id   AF-A0A8T0LB68-F1
#
_cell.length_a   1.000
_cell.length_b   1.000
_cell.length_c   1.000
_cell.angle_alpha   90.00
_cell.angle_beta   90.00
_cell.angle_gamma   90.00
#
_symmetry.space_group_name_H-M   'P 1'
#
loop_
_entity.id
_entity.type
_entity.pdbx_description
1 polymer ?
#
loop_
_entity_poly.entity_id
_entity_poly.type
_entity_poly.pdbx_seq_one_letter_code
_entity_poly.pdbx_strand_id
1 'polypeptide(L)'
;MEGVLLPVCSSPSSSATLKPKISIPQRSSFTSSLPTHCSFPQNVAFSLRNTLRSSTSALAQHEAPVLGKPDNNSVPALPKIDKTGRFCSPRAARELALSIIYAACLEGMDPVRLFEKRMNARREAGYEFDKKKLLEYNHMSFGGPPATVESDEEANELLRHIEEESAIARFCILVLFTRKLLVAVRDTWDNHVLVINKIVPENWKNEPAGKILELCILHLAMSEMAVLETRHQIVINEAVDLAKRFCDGAAPRIINGCLRTFFRELELQESNNRV
;
A
#
# COMPACT_ATOMS: atom_id res chain seq x y z
N MET A 1 -44.41 26.99 61.04
CA MET A 1 -43.63 25.88 61.60
C MET A 1 -42.21 26.05 61.11
N GLU A 2 -41.34 26.38 62.08
CA GLU A 2 -39.89 26.07 62.17
C GLU A 2 -39.04 26.15 60.87
N GLY A 3 -37.95 26.90 60.77
CA GLY A 3 -37.19 27.69 61.73
C GLY A 3 -35.80 28.01 61.16
N VAL A 4 -35.32 29.24 61.44
CA VAL A 4 -33.94 29.60 61.85
C VAL A 4 -32.81 29.38 60.82
N LEU A 5 -32.32 30.41 60.08
CA LEU A 5 -31.34 31.48 60.44
C LEU A 5 -30.01 30.92 61.05
N LEU A 6 -28.81 31.12 60.51
CA LEU A 6 -28.09 32.39 60.40
C LEU A 6 -26.78 32.27 59.56
N PRO A 7 -26.24 33.39 59.07
CA PRO A 7 -24.98 33.54 58.33
C PRO A 7 -23.79 33.86 59.25
N VAL A 8 -22.57 33.74 58.73
CA VAL A 8 -21.36 34.31 59.36
C VAL A 8 -20.58 35.13 58.33
N CYS A 9 -20.24 36.34 58.77
CA CYS A 9 -19.66 37.45 58.03
C CYS A 9 -18.13 37.38 57.89
N SER A 10 -17.64 38.27 57.00
CA SER A 10 -16.46 39.15 57.16
C SER A 10 -15.17 38.79 56.41
N SER A 11 -14.84 39.65 55.44
CA SER A 11 -13.50 39.91 54.85
C SER A 11 -12.51 40.46 55.92
N PRO A 12 -11.18 40.52 55.68
CA PRO A 12 -10.60 41.58 54.82
C PRO A 12 -9.24 41.27 54.12
N SER A 13 -8.81 42.25 53.31
CA SER A 13 -7.42 42.69 53.01
C SER A 13 -6.62 42.07 51.84
N SER A 14 -6.50 42.92 50.80
CA SER A 14 -5.26 43.45 50.21
C SER A 14 -4.15 42.50 49.76
N SER A 15 -3.86 42.44 48.45
CA SER A 15 -2.58 42.90 47.86
C SER A 15 -2.43 42.63 46.36
N ALA A 16 -1.88 43.65 45.67
CA ALA A 16 -0.98 43.62 44.51
C ALA A 16 -1.43 43.01 43.16
N THR A 17 -1.70 43.92 42.21
CA THR A 17 -1.13 44.01 40.85
C THR A 17 -0.49 42.78 40.21
N LEU A 18 -0.90 42.44 38.98
CA LEU A 18 -0.12 42.63 37.74
C LEU A 18 -0.92 42.09 36.53
N LYS A 19 -1.18 42.95 35.54
CA LYS A 19 -1.59 42.55 34.18
C LYS A 19 -0.35 42.11 33.40
N PRO A 20 -0.50 41.15 32.48
CA PRO A 20 0.08 41.40 31.15
C PRO A 20 -0.92 41.17 30.02
N LYS A 21 -0.86 42.09 29.06
CA LYS A 21 -1.46 42.03 27.73
C LYS A 21 -0.84 40.86 26.95
N ILE A 22 -1.68 40.09 26.25
CA ILE A 22 -1.22 39.24 25.14
C ILE A 22 -1.87 39.76 23.86
N SER A 23 -0.97 40.13 22.94
CA SER A 23 -1.21 40.72 21.64
C SER A 23 -1.60 39.65 20.62
N ILE A 24 -2.66 39.89 19.88
CA ILE A 24 -3.09 39.10 18.71
C ILE A 24 -2.25 39.55 17.50
N PRO A 25 -1.59 38.65 16.75
CA PRO A 25 -0.98 39.02 15.47
C PRO A 25 -2.04 39.00 14.37
N GLN A 26 -2.25 40.15 13.74
CA GLN A 26 -3.04 40.29 12.51
C GLN A 26 -2.27 39.79 11.29
N ARG A 27 -3.04 39.18 10.40
CA ARG A 27 -2.70 38.66 9.07
C ARG A 27 -2.29 39.81 8.15
N SER A 28 -1.03 39.84 7.71
CA SER A 28 -0.56 40.76 6.66
C SER A 28 -0.78 40.14 5.27
N SER A 29 -1.54 40.86 4.46
CA SER A 29 -1.70 40.68 3.03
C SER A 29 -0.50 41.32 2.30
N PHE A 30 0.19 40.55 1.47
CA PHE A 30 1.17 41.07 0.52
C PHE A 30 0.75 40.73 -0.91
N THR A 31 0.61 41.78 -1.72
CA THR A 31 0.52 41.78 -3.17
C THR A 31 1.85 42.30 -3.73
N SER A 32 2.39 41.65 -4.77
CA SER A 32 3.34 42.21 -5.77
C SER A 32 3.73 41.07 -6.73
N SER A 33 3.22 41.06 -7.97
CA SER A 33 3.80 41.64 -9.19
C SER A 33 5.04 40.90 -9.72
N LEU A 34 4.84 40.04 -10.74
CA LEU A 34 5.91 39.52 -11.60
C LEU A 34 6.29 40.55 -12.68
N PRO A 35 7.58 40.71 -12.98
CA PRO A 35 8.04 41.20 -14.27
C PRO A 35 8.58 40.05 -15.15
N THR A 36 8.27 40.19 -16.43
CA THR A 36 8.68 39.38 -17.58
C THR A 36 10.12 39.72 -18.03
N HIS A 37 10.75 38.76 -18.74
CA HIS A 37 11.91 38.83 -19.66
C HIS A 37 13.33 38.41 -19.18
N CYS A 38 13.65 37.16 -19.54
CA CYS A 38 14.76 36.67 -20.39
C CYS A 38 16.13 37.37 -20.37
N SER A 39 17.21 36.60 -20.15
CA SER A 39 18.03 35.99 -21.23
C SER A 39 19.36 35.39 -20.70
N PHE A 40 19.67 34.15 -21.08
CA PHE A 40 21.05 33.67 -21.30
C PHE A 40 21.06 32.61 -22.43
N PRO A 41 22.13 32.51 -23.23
CA PRO A 41 22.08 31.99 -24.60
C PRO A 41 22.46 30.50 -24.77
N GLN A 42 21.84 29.91 -25.80
CA GLN A 42 22.33 28.99 -26.84
C GLN A 42 23.62 28.17 -26.60
N ASN A 43 23.52 26.83 -26.66
CA ASN A 43 23.94 26.07 -27.86
C ASN A 43 23.71 24.53 -27.82
N VAL A 44 23.05 24.03 -28.89
CA VAL A 44 23.17 22.73 -29.60
C VAL A 44 22.89 21.42 -28.83
N ALA A 45 21.70 20.81 -28.86
CA ALA A 45 21.03 19.99 -29.91
C ALA A 45 21.57 18.55 -30.09
N PHE A 46 20.76 17.52 -29.76
CA PHE A 46 20.56 16.32 -30.58
C PHE A 46 19.16 15.70 -30.40
N SER A 47 18.58 15.37 -31.55
CA SER A 47 17.21 15.00 -31.91
C SER A 47 16.67 13.70 -31.26
N LEU A 48 15.44 13.75 -30.72
CA LEU A 48 14.59 12.57 -30.51
C LEU A 48 13.82 12.27 -31.82
N ARG A 49 14.07 11.12 -32.44
CA ARG A 49 13.19 10.55 -33.47
C ARG A 49 12.10 9.71 -32.84
N ASN A 50 10.90 10.28 -32.69
CA ASN A 50 9.67 9.49 -32.60
C ASN A 50 9.19 9.21 -34.02
N THR A 51 9.18 7.93 -34.41
CA THR A 51 8.60 7.51 -35.68
C THR A 51 7.23 6.89 -35.41
N LEU A 52 6.18 7.66 -35.66
CA LEU A 52 4.82 7.16 -35.90
C LEU A 52 4.82 6.41 -37.23
N ARG A 53 4.35 5.16 -37.24
CA ARG A 53 3.89 4.51 -38.47
C ARG A 53 2.57 3.80 -38.21
N SER A 54 1.50 4.46 -38.63
CA SER A 54 0.16 3.91 -38.81
C SER A 54 0.07 3.16 -40.14
N SER A 55 -0.97 2.33 -40.25
CA SER A 55 -1.45 1.53 -41.40
C SER A 55 -0.70 0.20 -41.59
N THR A 56 -1.36 -0.94 -41.76
CA THR A 56 -2.51 -1.21 -42.65
C THR A 56 -3.40 -2.37 -42.16
N SER A 57 -4.70 -2.18 -42.35
CA SER A 57 -5.75 -3.21 -42.40
C SER A 57 -5.49 -4.20 -43.54
N ALA A 58 -5.72 -5.50 -43.31
CA ALA A 58 -5.94 -6.49 -44.37
C ALA A 58 -6.92 -7.57 -43.90
N LEU A 59 -8.08 -7.54 -44.53
CA LEU A 59 -9.17 -8.51 -44.52
C LEU A 59 -8.79 -9.71 -45.41
N ALA A 60 -8.85 -10.94 -44.90
CA ALA A 60 -8.91 -12.18 -45.69
C ALA A 60 -9.49 -13.28 -44.79
N GLN A 61 -10.78 -13.54 -44.89
CA GLN A 61 -11.43 -14.62 -45.64
C GLN A 61 -11.49 -15.97 -44.90
N HIS A 62 -12.73 -16.47 -44.86
CA HIS A 62 -13.19 -17.78 -44.42
C HIS A 62 -12.36 -18.93 -44.99
N GLU A 63 -12.05 -19.92 -44.16
CA GLU A 63 -12.08 -21.33 -44.55
C GLU A 63 -12.28 -22.24 -43.31
N ALA A 64 -13.15 -23.23 -43.46
CA ALA A 64 -13.54 -24.22 -42.44
C ALA A 64 -12.52 -25.37 -42.36
N PRO A 65 -12.47 -26.15 -41.25
CA PRO A 65 -11.35 -27.05 -40.97
C PRO A 65 -11.53 -28.45 -41.56
N VAL A 66 -10.42 -29.03 -42.05
CA VAL A 66 -10.29 -30.45 -42.37
C VAL A 66 -9.42 -31.15 -41.31
N LEU A 67 -9.95 -32.28 -40.85
CA LEU A 67 -9.51 -33.24 -39.85
C LEU A 67 -8.18 -33.95 -40.18
N GLY A 68 -7.29 -34.15 -39.19
CA GLY A 68 -6.20 -35.15 -39.32
C GLY A 68 -5.05 -35.16 -38.30
N LYS A 69 -5.26 -35.85 -37.16
CA LYS A 69 -4.31 -36.64 -36.34
C LYS A 69 -3.20 -35.99 -35.46
N PRO A 70 -2.74 -36.71 -34.41
CA PRO A 70 -2.31 -36.16 -33.13
C PRO A 70 -0.80 -36.27 -32.91
N ASP A 71 -0.22 -35.32 -32.17
CA ASP A 71 1.09 -35.53 -31.55
C ASP A 71 1.07 -35.07 -30.09
N ASN A 72 1.54 -36.00 -29.25
CA ASN A 72 1.69 -35.90 -27.82
C ASN A 72 2.84 -34.95 -27.43
N ASN A 73 2.77 -34.50 -26.17
CA ASN A 73 3.77 -33.73 -25.40
C ASN A 73 3.70 -32.20 -25.51
N SER A 74 2.74 -31.64 -24.79
CA SER A 74 2.97 -30.36 -24.10
C SER A 74 2.45 -30.46 -22.67
N VAL A 75 3.37 -30.53 -21.71
CA VAL A 75 3.14 -30.14 -20.32
C VAL A 75 2.31 -28.85 -20.31
N PRO A 76 1.23 -28.72 -19.53
CA PRO A 76 0.46 -27.49 -19.51
C PRO A 76 1.37 -26.38 -19.01
N ALA A 77 1.78 -25.50 -19.93
CA ALA A 77 2.50 -24.29 -19.59
C ALA A 77 1.63 -23.50 -18.62
N LEU A 78 2.11 -23.37 -17.39
CA LEU A 78 1.51 -22.51 -16.37
C LEU A 78 1.20 -21.14 -17.01
N PRO A 79 -0.02 -20.62 -16.84
CA PRO A 79 -0.41 -19.40 -17.54
C PRO A 79 0.54 -18.26 -17.19
N LYS A 80 1.18 -17.75 -18.25
CA LYS A 80 1.96 -16.52 -18.26
C LYS A 80 1.15 -15.42 -17.57
N ILE A 81 1.82 -14.78 -16.62
CA ILE A 81 1.35 -13.65 -15.82
C ILE A 81 0.59 -12.65 -16.72
N ASP A 82 -0.64 -12.36 -16.30
CA ASP A 82 -1.61 -11.58 -17.05
C ASP A 82 -1.18 -10.11 -17.22
N LYS A 83 -1.44 -9.54 -18.39
CA LYS A 83 -0.98 -8.20 -18.83
C LYS A 83 -1.79 -7.03 -18.23
N THR A 84 -2.64 -7.27 -17.24
CA THR A 84 -3.69 -6.34 -16.80
C THR A 84 -3.43 -5.62 -15.47
N GLY A 85 -2.23 -5.68 -14.87
CA GLY A 85 -1.94 -4.89 -13.67
C GLY A 85 -2.84 -5.29 -12.49
N ARG A 86 -2.57 -6.47 -11.94
CA ARG A 86 -3.43 -7.21 -11.01
C ARG A 86 -3.53 -6.51 -9.63
N PHE A 87 -4.59 -5.72 -9.42
CA PHE A 87 -5.02 -5.09 -8.14
C PHE A 87 -5.36 -6.09 -7.01
N CYS A 88 -4.91 -7.34 -7.10
CA CYS A 88 -5.37 -8.46 -6.26
C CYS A 88 -4.26 -9.49 -6.01
N SER A 89 -3.02 -9.13 -6.33
CA SER A 89 -1.85 -10.00 -6.16
C SER A 89 -1.22 -9.77 -4.77
N PRO A 90 -0.49 -10.77 -4.22
CA PRO A 90 0.35 -10.55 -3.04
C PRO A 90 1.29 -9.34 -3.20
N ARG A 91 1.74 -9.08 -4.43
CA ARG A 91 2.50 -7.89 -4.82
C ARG A 91 1.74 -6.60 -4.52
N ALA A 92 0.50 -6.49 -5.01
CA ALA A 92 -0.34 -5.30 -4.78
C ALA A 92 -0.58 -5.06 -3.28
N ALA A 93 -0.72 -6.13 -2.48
CA ALA A 93 -0.87 -5.99 -1.04
C ALA A 93 0.40 -5.44 -0.37
N ARG A 94 1.59 -5.88 -0.81
CA ARG A 94 2.87 -5.33 -0.33
C ARG A 94 3.03 -3.85 -0.69
N GLU A 95 2.62 -3.46 -1.90
CA GLU A 95 2.65 -2.06 -2.34
C GLU A 95 1.70 -1.18 -1.51
N LEU A 96 0.49 -1.69 -1.23
CA LEU A 96 -0.47 -1.01 -0.35
C LEU A 96 0.06 -0.93 1.07
N ALA A 97 0.60 -2.03 1.61
CA ALA A 97 1.19 -2.07 2.94
C ALA A 97 2.36 -1.07 3.06
N LEU A 98 3.27 -1.04 2.08
CA LEU A 98 4.38 -0.09 2.04
C LEU A 98 3.89 1.36 2.05
N SER A 99 2.87 1.67 1.26
CA SER A 99 2.28 3.02 1.20
C SER A 99 1.68 3.45 2.54
N ILE A 100 1.04 2.51 3.25
CA ILE A 100 0.48 2.76 4.59
C ILE A 100 1.60 2.94 5.62
N ILE A 101 2.61 2.07 5.63
CA ILE A 101 3.73 2.15 6.58
C ILE A 101 4.47 3.48 6.40
N TYR A 102 4.78 3.85 5.15
CA TYR A 102 5.43 5.13 4.84
C TYR A 102 4.61 6.31 5.36
N ALA A 103 3.30 6.34 5.09
CA ALA A 103 2.44 7.40 5.59
C ALA A 103 2.31 7.40 7.12
N ALA A 104 2.30 6.22 7.75
CA ALA A 104 2.27 6.08 9.21
C ALA A 104 3.53 6.67 9.86
N CYS A 105 4.70 6.48 9.24
CA CYS A 105 5.95 7.11 9.66
C CYS A 105 5.90 8.64 9.55
N LEU A 106 5.29 9.19 8.50
CA LEU A 106 5.14 10.64 8.34
C LEU A 106 4.12 11.25 9.33
N GLU A 107 3.00 10.55 9.57
CA GLU A 107 1.95 10.99 10.48
C GLU A 107 2.25 10.69 11.96
N GLY A 108 3.28 9.88 12.25
CA GLY A 108 3.63 9.44 13.60
C GLY A 108 2.55 8.55 14.24
N MET A 109 1.87 7.72 13.44
CA MET A 109 0.78 6.85 13.91
C MET A 109 1.11 5.38 13.73
N ASP A 110 0.38 4.52 14.45
CA ASP A 110 0.42 3.07 14.23
C ASP A 110 -0.09 2.72 12.82
N PRO A 111 0.63 1.88 12.05
CA PRO A 111 0.26 1.54 10.67
C PRO A 111 -1.08 0.81 10.56
N VAL A 112 -1.43 -0.04 11.53
CA VAL A 112 -2.72 -0.74 11.55
C VAL A 112 -3.85 0.25 11.80
N ARG A 113 -3.68 1.15 12.77
CA ARG A 113 -4.65 2.20 13.09
C ARG A 113 -4.85 3.17 11.92
N LEU A 114 -3.77 3.56 11.23
CA LEU A 114 -3.87 4.41 10.04
C LEU A 114 -4.64 3.69 8.92
N PHE A 115 -4.36 2.41 8.69
CA PHE A 115 -5.06 1.60 7.72
C PHE A 115 -6.56 1.53 8.01
N GLU A 116 -6.93 1.16 9.23
CA GLU A 116 -8.34 1.07 9.66
C GLU A 116 -9.04 2.43 9.57
N LYS A 117 -8.36 3.52 9.96
CA LYS A 117 -8.87 4.90 9.80
C LYS A 117 -9.15 5.23 8.33
N ARG A 118 -8.22 4.90 7.41
CA ARG A 118 -8.38 5.16 5.97
C ARG A 118 -9.45 4.28 5.32
N MET A 119 -9.56 3.03 5.75
CA MET A 119 -10.62 2.12 5.30
C MET A 119 -12.01 2.56 5.75
N ASN A 120 -12.11 3.13 6.96
CA ASN A 120 -13.35 3.61 7.54
C ASN A 120 -13.68 5.07 7.20
N ALA A 121 -12.75 5.79 6.56
CA ALA A 121 -13.02 7.14 6.08
C ALA A 121 -14.16 7.08 5.05
N ARG A 122 -15.21 7.89 5.24
CA ARG A 122 -16.32 7.96 4.29
C ARG A 122 -15.76 8.31 2.90
N ARG A 123 -16.10 7.51 1.89
CA ARG A 123 -15.68 7.73 0.49
C ARG A 123 -16.12 9.11 -0.01
N GLU A 124 -17.31 9.55 0.39
CA GLU A 124 -17.89 10.84 0.03
C GLU A 124 -18.75 11.39 1.19
N ALA A 125 -18.82 12.73 1.31
CA ALA A 125 -19.73 13.37 2.24
C ALA A 125 -21.17 13.07 1.82
N GLY A 126 -21.89 12.23 2.59
CA GLY A 126 -23.26 11.81 2.29
C GLY A 126 -23.40 10.36 1.80
N TYR A 127 -22.31 9.59 1.69
CA TYR A 127 -22.43 8.15 1.41
C TYR A 127 -23.18 7.44 2.54
N GLU A 128 -24.37 6.92 2.23
CA GLU A 128 -25.15 6.04 3.09
C GLU A 128 -24.99 4.60 2.63
N PHE A 129 -24.68 3.70 3.57
CA PHE A 129 -24.52 2.29 3.26
C PHE A 129 -25.87 1.69 2.85
N ASP A 130 -25.94 1.14 1.64
CA ASP A 130 -27.16 0.49 1.15
C ASP A 130 -27.40 -0.84 1.87
N LYS A 131 -28.26 -0.79 2.89
CA LYS A 131 -28.65 -1.96 3.69
C LYS A 131 -29.31 -3.04 2.84
N LYS A 132 -29.90 -2.71 1.68
CA LYS A 132 -30.53 -3.70 0.80
C LYS A 132 -29.49 -4.64 0.17
N LYS A 133 -28.34 -4.11 -0.25
CA LYS A 133 -27.23 -4.92 -0.77
C LYS A 133 -26.68 -5.91 0.26
N LEU A 134 -26.71 -5.56 1.55
CA LEU A 134 -26.31 -6.48 2.61
C LEU A 134 -27.29 -7.66 2.75
N LEU A 135 -28.59 -7.41 2.55
CA LEU A 135 -29.62 -8.45 2.63
C LEU A 135 -29.66 -9.33 1.37
N GLU A 136 -29.28 -8.79 0.22
CA GLU A 136 -29.14 -9.53 -1.05
C GLU A 136 -27.96 -10.52 -1.03
N TYR A 137 -26.92 -10.22 -0.25
CA TYR A 137 -25.74 -11.08 -0.17
C TYR A 137 -26.03 -12.45 0.46
N ASN A 138 -26.02 -13.50 -0.37
CA ASN A 138 -26.21 -14.88 0.07
C ASN A 138 -24.86 -15.58 0.30
N HIS A 139 -24.47 -15.69 1.57
CA HIS A 139 -23.23 -16.36 2.01
C HIS A 139 -23.21 -17.89 1.80
N MET A 140 -24.34 -18.51 1.41
CA MET A 140 -24.48 -19.96 1.16
C MET A 140 -24.52 -20.31 -0.33
N SER A 141 -24.33 -19.34 -1.23
CA SER A 141 -24.34 -19.56 -2.69
C SER A 141 -23.07 -20.23 -3.23
N PHE A 142 -22.05 -20.44 -2.39
CA PHE A 142 -20.76 -20.98 -2.80
C PHE A 142 -20.84 -22.50 -3.05
N GLY A 143 -21.12 -22.90 -4.29
CA GLY A 143 -21.04 -24.30 -4.74
C GLY A 143 -22.34 -24.89 -5.29
N GLY A 144 -23.05 -24.15 -6.13
CA GLY A 144 -24.18 -24.68 -6.90
C GLY A 144 -23.74 -25.65 -8.02
N PRO A 145 -24.67 -26.47 -8.56
CA PRO A 145 -24.45 -27.23 -9.78
C PRO A 145 -23.99 -26.32 -10.94
N PRO A 146 -23.28 -26.86 -11.95
CA PRO A 146 -22.87 -26.08 -13.12
C PRO A 146 -24.08 -25.35 -13.74
N ALA A 147 -23.96 -24.04 -13.90
CA ALA A 147 -25.00 -23.25 -14.54
C ALA A 147 -25.06 -23.60 -16.04
N THR A 148 -26.20 -24.14 -16.48
CA THR A 148 -26.50 -24.37 -17.90
C THR A 148 -27.34 -23.20 -18.40
N VAL A 149 -26.91 -22.58 -19.50
CA VAL A 149 -27.60 -21.47 -20.15
C VAL A 149 -28.13 -21.91 -21.51
N GLU A 150 -29.31 -21.40 -21.89
CA GLU A 150 -29.96 -21.74 -23.15
C GLU A 150 -29.60 -20.77 -24.29
N SER A 151 -29.06 -19.58 -23.96
CA SER A 151 -28.69 -18.53 -24.92
C SER A 151 -27.30 -17.93 -24.65
N ASP A 152 -26.66 -17.43 -25.71
CA ASP A 152 -25.35 -16.78 -25.62
C ASP A 152 -25.42 -15.43 -24.88
N GLU A 153 -26.55 -14.73 -24.96
CA GLU A 153 -26.78 -13.47 -24.22
C GLU A 153 -26.83 -13.70 -22.71
N GLU A 154 -27.55 -14.73 -22.26
CA GLU A 154 -27.62 -15.11 -20.85
C GLU A 154 -26.24 -15.57 -20.34
N ALA A 155 -25.50 -16.32 -21.15
CA ALA A 155 -24.13 -16.72 -20.83
C ALA A 155 -23.22 -15.50 -20.57
N ASN A 156 -23.30 -14.48 -21.43
CA ASN A 156 -22.51 -13.26 -21.30
C ASN A 156 -22.88 -12.45 -20.06
N GLU A 157 -24.17 -12.38 -19.71
CA GLU A 157 -24.61 -11.65 -18.53
C GLU A 157 -24.17 -12.35 -17.23
N LEU A 158 -24.23 -13.69 -17.17
CA LEU A 158 -23.68 -14.45 -16.06
C LEU A 158 -22.18 -14.26 -15.91
N LEU A 159 -21.43 -14.26 -17.01
CA LEU A 159 -19.98 -13.99 -16.99
C LEU A 159 -19.67 -12.59 -16.44
N ARG A 160 -20.48 -11.58 -16.79
CA ARG A 160 -20.33 -10.22 -16.26
C ARG A 160 -20.52 -10.19 -14.74
N HIS A 161 -21.57 -10.83 -14.23
CA HIS A 161 -21.82 -10.94 -12.79
C HIS A 161 -20.70 -11.68 -12.05
N ILE A 162 -20.21 -12.80 -12.60
CA ILE A 162 -19.09 -13.55 -12.02
C ILE A 162 -17.82 -12.68 -11.96
N GLU A 163 -17.52 -11.91 -13.02
CA GLU A 163 -16.36 -11.03 -13.02
C GLU A 163 -16.48 -9.93 -11.94
N GLU A 164 -17.68 -9.35 -11.78
CA GLU A 164 -17.99 -8.36 -10.74
C GLU A 164 -17.83 -8.94 -9.33
N GLU A 165 -18.40 -10.12 -9.05
CA GLU A 165 -18.26 -10.80 -7.76
C GLU A 165 -16.80 -11.20 -7.48
N SER A 166 -16.10 -11.68 -8.50
CA SER A 166 -14.69 -12.01 -8.39
C SER A 166 -13.85 -10.76 -8.09
N ALA A 167 -14.20 -9.58 -8.61
CA ALA A 167 -13.52 -8.32 -8.33
C ALA A 167 -13.66 -7.92 -6.85
N ILE A 168 -14.86 -8.09 -6.29
CA ILE A 168 -15.13 -7.83 -4.87
C ILE A 168 -14.34 -8.81 -3.99
N ALA A 169 -14.42 -10.12 -4.27
CA ALA A 169 -13.68 -11.13 -3.53
C ALA A 169 -12.16 -10.87 -3.56
N ARG A 170 -11.64 -10.50 -4.74
CA ARG A 170 -10.25 -10.12 -4.95
C ARG A 170 -9.84 -8.89 -4.14
N PHE A 171 -10.69 -7.86 -4.05
CA PHE A 171 -10.45 -6.68 -3.22
C PHE A 171 -10.41 -7.06 -1.72
N CYS A 172 -11.32 -7.91 -1.26
CA CYS A 172 -11.32 -8.40 0.11
C CYS A 172 -10.01 -9.15 0.44
N ILE A 173 -9.54 -10.02 -0.44
CA ILE A 173 -8.26 -10.74 -0.26
C ILE A 173 -7.08 -9.77 -0.15
N LEU A 174 -7.03 -8.74 -1.01
CA LEU A 174 -6.01 -7.69 -0.96
C LEU A 174 -5.98 -7.00 0.41
N VAL A 175 -7.14 -6.54 0.88
CA VAL A 175 -7.29 -5.82 2.16
C VAL A 175 -6.89 -6.72 3.33
N LEU A 176 -7.32 -7.97 3.33
CA LEU A 176 -7.00 -8.93 4.39
C LEU A 176 -5.50 -9.23 4.46
N PHE A 177 -4.86 -9.48 3.31
CA PHE A 177 -3.43 -9.76 3.27
C PHE A 177 -2.60 -8.52 3.63
N THR A 178 -3.02 -7.33 3.17
CA THR A 178 -2.41 -6.06 3.60
C THR A 178 -2.48 -5.90 5.12
N ARG A 179 -3.65 -6.12 5.72
CA ARG A 179 -3.81 -6.05 7.18
C ARG A 179 -2.89 -7.06 7.90
N LYS A 180 -2.77 -8.27 7.37
CA LYS A 180 -1.86 -9.29 7.92
C LYS A 180 -0.41 -8.81 7.93
N LEU A 181 0.06 -8.21 6.83
CA LEU A 181 1.40 -7.62 6.74
C LEU A 181 1.59 -6.48 7.76
N LEU A 182 0.62 -5.56 7.86
CA LEU A 182 0.72 -4.43 8.77
C LEU A 182 0.74 -4.85 10.25
N VAL A 183 -0.02 -5.88 10.61
CA VAL A 183 0.01 -6.46 11.96
C VAL A 183 1.38 -7.07 12.25
N ALA A 184 1.93 -7.85 11.32
CA ALA A 184 3.28 -8.41 11.47
C ALA A 184 4.34 -7.32 11.63
N VAL A 185 4.22 -6.22 10.87
CA VAL A 185 5.13 -5.06 10.97
C VAL A 185 5.05 -4.40 12.33
N ARG A 186 3.84 -4.12 12.82
CA ARG A 186 3.63 -3.54 14.15
C ARG A 186 4.25 -4.42 15.24
N ASP A 187 3.98 -5.71 15.21
CA ASP A 187 4.37 -6.63 16.28
C ASP A 187 5.90 -6.86 16.35
N THR A 188 6.61 -6.67 15.24
CA THR A 188 8.07 -6.87 15.15
C THR A 188 8.87 -5.58 15.02
N TRP A 189 8.20 -4.42 15.05
CA TRP A 189 8.79 -3.11 14.75
C TRP A 189 10.03 -2.84 15.61
N ASP A 190 9.88 -2.87 16.93
CA ASP A 190 10.93 -2.49 17.88
C ASP A 190 12.17 -3.39 17.76
N ASN A 191 11.97 -4.69 17.56
CA ASN A 191 13.06 -5.63 17.34
C ASN A 191 13.79 -5.34 16.02
N HIS A 192 13.03 -5.08 14.94
CA HIS A 192 13.62 -4.78 13.64
C HIS A 192 14.35 -3.44 13.59
N VAL A 193 13.93 -2.42 14.36
CA VAL A 193 14.69 -1.16 14.47
C VAL A 193 16.12 -1.44 14.96
N LEU A 194 16.27 -2.30 15.97
CA LEU A 194 17.58 -2.67 16.53
C LEU A 194 18.44 -3.43 15.50
N VAL A 195 17.84 -4.35 14.77
CA VAL A 195 18.52 -5.13 13.73
C VAL A 195 18.92 -4.24 12.56
N ILE A 196 18.01 -3.40 12.07
CA ILE A 196 18.24 -2.47 10.97
C ILE A 196 19.42 -1.56 11.30
N ASN A 197 19.45 -0.97 12.49
CA ASN A 197 20.56 -0.12 12.94
C ASN A 197 21.93 -0.81 12.94
N LYS A 198 21.98 -2.15 13.05
CA LYS A 198 23.23 -2.92 12.97
C LYS A 198 23.64 -3.19 11.51
N ILE A 199 22.69 -3.51 10.64
CA ILE A 199 22.99 -4.02 9.29
C ILE A 199 23.02 -2.95 8.19
N VAL A 200 22.40 -1.79 8.40
CA VAL A 200 22.34 -0.75 7.37
C VAL A 200 23.68 -0.01 7.26
N PRO A 201 24.04 0.47 6.07
CA PRO A 201 25.22 1.31 5.87
C PRO A 201 25.21 2.58 6.73
N GLU A 202 26.39 3.05 7.14
CA GLU A 202 26.53 4.20 8.03
C GLU A 202 25.91 5.49 7.44
N ASN A 203 25.99 5.67 6.12
CA ASN A 203 25.37 6.82 5.44
C ASN A 203 23.85 6.85 5.58
N TRP A 204 23.18 5.70 5.77
CA TRP A 204 21.73 5.67 6.03
C TRP A 204 21.40 5.97 7.48
N LYS A 205 22.31 5.67 8.41
CA LYS A 205 22.16 6.00 9.84
C LYS A 205 22.31 7.49 10.10
N ASN A 206 23.18 8.14 9.33
CA ASN A 206 23.42 9.58 9.45
C ASN A 206 22.23 10.42 8.94
N GLU A 207 21.50 9.92 7.93
CA GLU A 207 20.36 10.60 7.32
C GLU A 207 19.10 9.71 7.23
N PRO A 208 18.54 9.28 8.38
CA PRO A 208 17.43 8.33 8.38
C PRO A 208 16.14 8.94 7.80
N ALA A 209 15.95 10.25 7.97
CA ALA A 209 14.80 10.98 7.42
C ALA A 209 14.80 10.99 5.87
N GLY A 210 15.99 10.99 5.24
CA GLY A 210 16.12 10.88 3.78
C GLY A 210 15.99 9.44 3.25
N LYS A 211 15.84 8.47 4.16
CA LYS A 211 15.81 7.03 3.87
C LYS A 211 14.59 6.31 4.43
N ILE A 212 13.54 7.05 4.80
CA ILE A 212 12.32 6.48 5.40
C ILE A 212 11.75 5.38 4.51
N LEU A 213 11.66 5.60 3.19
CA LEU A 213 11.06 4.63 2.28
C LEU A 213 11.86 3.33 2.19
N GLU A 214 13.18 3.42 2.08
CA GLU A 214 14.07 2.25 2.08
C GLU A 214 13.98 1.48 3.41
N LEU A 215 13.91 2.19 4.53
CA LEU A 215 13.74 1.60 5.86
C LEU A 215 12.35 0.93 5.99
N CYS A 216 11.28 1.52 5.46
CA CYS A 216 9.96 0.90 5.42
C CYS A 216 9.97 -0.42 4.63
N ILE A 217 10.69 -0.50 3.51
CA ILE A 217 10.84 -1.73 2.73
C ILE A 217 11.55 -2.81 3.56
N LEU A 218 12.62 -2.44 4.28
CA LEU A 218 13.33 -3.37 5.16
C LEU A 218 12.42 -3.89 6.27
N HIS A 219 11.72 -3.01 6.98
CA HIS A 219 10.77 -3.40 8.02
C HIS A 219 9.70 -4.36 7.48
N LEU A 220 9.06 -4.02 6.36
CA LEU A 220 8.03 -4.85 5.75
C LEU A 220 8.56 -6.25 5.40
N ALA A 221 9.72 -6.33 4.76
CA ALA A 221 10.31 -7.59 4.34
C ALA A 221 10.76 -8.44 5.52
N MET A 222 11.41 -7.85 6.54
CA MET A 222 11.84 -8.55 7.74
C MET A 222 10.65 -9.11 8.51
N SER A 223 9.57 -8.33 8.66
CA SER A 223 8.33 -8.76 9.32
C SER A 223 7.62 -9.87 8.57
N GLU A 224 7.58 -9.81 7.25
CA GLU A 224 7.06 -10.91 6.43
C GLU A 224 7.91 -12.18 6.60
N MET A 225 9.24 -12.09 6.61
CA MET A 225 10.13 -13.24 6.81
C MET A 225 10.06 -13.85 8.21
N ALA A 226 9.90 -13.02 9.25
CA ALA A 226 9.93 -13.48 10.64
C ALA A 226 8.58 -14.06 11.11
N VAL A 227 7.46 -13.51 10.61
CA VAL A 227 6.12 -13.85 11.12
C VAL A 227 5.32 -14.69 10.14
N LEU A 228 5.56 -14.54 8.83
CA LEU A 228 4.80 -15.23 7.80
C LEU A 228 5.59 -16.41 7.23
N GLU A 229 4.88 -17.49 6.87
CA GLU A 229 5.45 -18.71 6.29
C GLU A 229 5.87 -18.55 4.81
N THR A 230 6.13 -17.32 4.38
CA THR A 230 6.56 -17.02 3.01
C THR A 230 8.03 -17.36 2.84
N ARG A 231 8.37 -18.06 1.76
CA ARG A 231 9.77 -18.40 1.44
C ARG A 231 10.61 -17.13 1.36
N HIS A 232 11.68 -17.05 2.14
CA HIS A 232 12.57 -15.88 2.22
C HIS A 232 13.06 -15.36 0.87
N GLN A 233 13.36 -16.25 -0.09
CA GLN A 233 13.80 -15.87 -1.44
C GLN A 233 12.76 -15.02 -2.18
N ILE A 234 11.48 -15.36 -2.00
CA ILE A 234 10.37 -14.60 -2.60
C ILE A 234 10.31 -13.22 -1.96
N VAL A 235 10.35 -13.15 -0.62
CA VAL A 235 10.26 -11.88 0.11
C VAL A 235 11.41 -10.94 -0.26
N ILE A 236 12.64 -11.46 -0.36
CA ILE A 236 13.81 -10.68 -0.78
C ILE A 236 13.64 -10.15 -2.20
N ASN A 237 13.24 -10.99 -3.15
CA ASN A 237 13.03 -10.56 -4.54
C ASN A 237 11.93 -9.50 -4.64
N GLU A 238 10.83 -9.70 -3.93
CA GLU A 238 9.72 -8.74 -3.86
C GLU A 238 10.16 -7.40 -3.26
N ALA A 239 10.94 -7.41 -2.17
CA ALA A 239 11.49 -6.21 -1.57
C ALA A 239 12.44 -5.45 -2.52
N VAL A 240 13.30 -6.20 -3.23
CA VAL A 240 14.20 -5.63 -4.25
C VAL A 240 13.41 -5.00 -5.39
N ASP A 241 12.33 -5.64 -5.84
CA ASP A 241 11.49 -5.08 -6.89
C ASP A 241 10.69 -3.87 -6.41
N LEU A 242 10.29 -3.81 -5.12
CA LEU A 242 9.70 -2.59 -4.53
C LEU A 242 10.73 -1.45 -4.56
N ALA A 243 11.97 -1.75 -4.17
CA ALA A 243 13.05 -0.77 -4.18
C ALA A 243 13.36 -0.26 -5.60
N LYS A 244 13.38 -1.13 -6.62
CA LYS A 244 13.56 -0.70 -8.02
C LYS A 244 12.45 0.22 -8.51
N ARG A 245 11.24 0.05 -7.97
CA ARG A 245 10.05 0.79 -8.40
C ARG A 245 9.92 2.14 -7.70
N PHE A 246 10.27 2.22 -6.42
CA PHE A 246 9.98 3.39 -5.59
C PHE A 246 11.22 4.09 -5.00
N CYS A 247 12.40 3.48 -5.10
CA CYS A 247 13.65 4.05 -4.59
C CYS A 247 14.66 4.24 -5.73
N ASP A 248 15.63 5.11 -5.49
CA ASP A 248 16.65 5.46 -6.48
C ASP A 248 18.05 4.93 -6.13
N GLY A 249 18.92 4.95 -7.14
CA GLY A 249 20.35 4.70 -6.98
C GLY A 249 20.67 3.28 -6.51
N ALA A 250 21.47 3.18 -5.44
CA ALA A 250 21.97 1.89 -4.94
C ALA A 250 21.00 1.16 -4.00
N ALA A 251 19.81 1.70 -3.72
CA ALA A 251 18.87 1.15 -2.76
C ALA A 251 18.50 -0.32 -3.00
N PRO A 252 18.19 -0.79 -4.24
CA PRO A 252 17.86 -2.20 -4.47
C PRO A 252 19.00 -3.15 -4.09
N ARG A 253 20.25 -2.76 -4.36
CA ARG A 253 21.44 -3.56 -4.03
C ARG A 253 21.68 -3.60 -2.51
N ILE A 254 21.53 -2.46 -1.84
CA ILE A 254 21.72 -2.35 -0.39
C ILE A 254 20.65 -3.17 0.34
N ILE A 255 19.38 -3.01 -0.03
CA ILE A 255 18.26 -3.75 0.57
C ILE A 255 18.46 -5.26 0.43
N ASN A 256 18.86 -5.74 -0.75
CA ASN A 256 19.18 -7.16 -0.95
C ASN A 256 20.29 -7.63 0.00
N GLY A 257 21.36 -6.85 0.15
CA GLY A 257 22.47 -7.15 1.06
C GLY A 257 22.01 -7.25 2.52
N CYS A 258 21.27 -6.23 2.99
CA CYS A 258 20.75 -6.18 4.36
C CYS A 258 19.83 -7.37 4.66
N LEU A 259 18.86 -7.68 3.79
CA LEU A 259 17.92 -8.79 4.01
C LEU A 259 18.62 -10.16 4.00
N ARG A 260 19.65 -10.34 3.17
CA ARG A 260 20.43 -11.58 3.16
C ARG A 260 21.26 -11.76 4.43
N THR A 261 21.79 -10.68 5.00
CA THR A 261 22.47 -10.70 6.30
C THR A 261 21.49 -11.05 7.42
N PHE A 262 20.33 -10.39 7.46
CA PHE A 262 19.29 -10.67 8.44
C PHE A 262 18.83 -12.13 8.41
N PHE A 263 18.58 -12.66 7.21
CA PHE A 263 18.15 -14.05 7.06
C PHE A 263 19.16 -15.06 7.61
N ARG A 264 20.46 -14.84 7.38
CA ARG A 264 21.50 -15.71 7.94
C ARG A 264 21.50 -15.69 9.47
N GLU A 265 21.23 -14.54 10.07
CA GLU A 265 21.14 -14.42 11.53
C GLU A 265 19.89 -15.16 12.08
N LEU A 266 18.76 -15.07 11.39
CA LEU A 266 17.57 -15.86 11.72
C LEU A 266 17.81 -17.36 11.63
N GLU A 267 18.44 -17.85 10.55
CA GLU A 267 18.76 -19.28 10.39
C GLU A 267 19.67 -19.79 11.53
N LEU A 268 20.65 -18.98 11.94
CA LEU A 268 21.52 -19.31 13.06
C LEU A 268 20.75 -19.40 14.38
N GLN A 269 19.85 -18.45 14.66
CA GLN A 269 19.02 -18.49 15.85
C GLN A 269 18.09 -19.72 15.88
N GLU A 270 17.47 -20.06 14.75
CA GLU A 270 16.64 -21.26 14.64
C GLU A 270 17.46 -22.55 14.85
N SER A 271 18.69 -22.61 14.33
CA SER A 271 19.56 -23.76 14.53
C SER A 271 19.98 -23.93 15.99
N ASN A 272 20.29 -22.83 16.69
CA ASN A 272 20.69 -22.85 18.10
C ASN A 272 19.53 -23.21 19.03
N ASN A 273 18.29 -22.86 18.68
CA ASN A 273 17.10 -23.19 19.47
C ASN A 273 16.61 -24.63 19.28
N ARG A 274 17.11 -25.35 18.27
CA ARG A 274 16.79 -26.76 18.00
C ARG A 274 17.75 -27.75 18.66
N VAL A 275 18.82 -27.25 19.30
CA VAL A 275 19.79 -28.01 20.10
C VAL A 275 19.40 -27.92 21.57
#